data_AF-A0A7Y4XMC2-F1
#
_entry.id   AF-A0A7Y4XMC2-F1
#
_cell.length_a   1.000
_cell.length_b   1.000
_cell.length_c   1.000
_cell.angle_alpha   90.00
_cell.angle_beta   90.00
_cell.angle_gamma   90.00
#
_symmetry.space_group_name_H-M   'P 1'
#
loop_
_entity.id
_entity.type
_entity.pdbx_description
1 polymer ?
#
loop_
_entity_poly.entity_id
_entity_poly.type
_entity_poly.pdbx_seq_one_letter_code
_entity_poly.pdbx_strand_id
1 'polypeptide(L)'
;MKTLRSILAILFGIFLIIGGVNHFIKPEMYDPLIPDFFPKLMVNYITGAIEVILGIGAIIPAYRSRAGMGILILMVIFLPIHIWDVFRDNPAMGSQGKAILRVPFQFLFILWAWFISKK
;
A
#
# COMPACT_ATOMS: atom_id res chain seq x y z
N MET A 1 -10.78 -4.80 22.29
CA MET A 1 -9.72 -4.09 21.53
C MET A 1 -8.63 -5.00 20.95
N LYS A 2 -7.99 -5.89 21.73
CA LYS A 2 -6.94 -6.80 21.20
C LYS A 2 -7.40 -7.70 20.05
N THR A 3 -8.62 -8.27 20.14
CA THR A 3 -9.19 -9.11 19.07
C THR A 3 -9.45 -8.32 17.79
N LEU A 4 -10.05 -7.14 17.90
CA LEU A 4 -10.29 -6.25 16.75
C LEU A 4 -8.99 -5.88 16.06
N ARG A 5 -7.95 -5.47 16.81
CA ARG A 5 -6.64 -5.16 16.24
C ARG A 5 -6.02 -6.36 15.51
N SER A 6 -6.14 -7.56 16.05
CA SER A 6 -5.65 -8.78 15.39
C SER A 6 -6.38 -9.05 14.08
N ILE A 7 -7.71 -8.98 14.07
CA ILE A 7 -8.53 -9.17 12.85
C ILE A 7 -8.15 -8.13 11.81
N LEU A 8 -8.11 -6.85 12.20
CA LEU A 8 -7.73 -5.74 11.34
C LEU A 8 -6.31 -5.87 10.79
N ALA A 9 -5.36 -6.35 11.59
CA ALA A 9 -4.00 -6.59 11.12
C ALA A 9 -3.90 -7.75 10.14
N ILE A 10 -4.66 -8.83 10.36
CA ILE A 10 -4.71 -9.97 9.44
C ILE A 10 -5.33 -9.55 8.11
N LEU A 11 -6.46 -8.83 8.15
CA LEU A 11 -7.13 -8.34 6.94
C LEU A 11 -6.22 -7.41 6.12
N PHE A 12 -5.57 -6.43 6.77
CA PHE A 12 -4.67 -5.53 6.08
C PHE A 12 -3.42 -6.28 5.57
N GLY A 13 -2.92 -7.24 6.34
CA GLY A 13 -1.80 -8.08 5.93
C GLY A 13 -2.09 -8.91 4.68
N ILE A 14 -3.26 -9.56 4.62
CA ILE A 14 -3.72 -10.30 3.45
C ILE A 14 -3.88 -9.36 2.25
N PHE A 15 -4.49 -8.19 2.46
CA PHE A 15 -4.65 -7.19 1.41
C PHE A 15 -3.30 -6.77 0.79
N LEU A 16 -2.29 -6.48 1.62
CA LEU A 16 -0.94 -6.15 1.13
C LEU A 16 -0.23 -7.32 0.47
N ILE A 17 -0.43 -8.55 0.94
CA ILE A 17 0.16 -9.71 0.26
C ILE A 17 -0.42 -9.86 -1.15
N ILE A 18 -1.74 -9.69 -1.31
CA ILE A 18 -2.40 -9.77 -2.61
C ILE A 18 -1.90 -8.64 -3.53
N GLY A 19 -1.85 -7.40 -3.04
CA GLY A 19 -1.30 -6.25 -3.77
C GLY A 19 0.16 -6.46 -4.16
N GLY A 20 0.98 -6.85 -3.20
CA GLY A 20 2.41 -7.12 -3.34
C GLY A 20 2.70 -8.21 -4.36
N VAL A 21 1.94 -9.31 -4.35
CA VAL A 21 2.04 -10.37 -5.37
C VAL A 21 1.62 -9.84 -6.75
N ASN A 22 0.60 -8.99 -6.83
CA ASN A 22 0.14 -8.43 -8.11
C ASN A 22 1.21 -7.54 -8.80
N HIS A 23 2.14 -6.94 -8.05
CA HIS A 23 3.30 -6.26 -8.63
C HIS A 23 4.18 -7.18 -9.50
N PHE A 24 4.23 -8.48 -9.18
CA PHE A 24 4.99 -9.47 -9.96
C PHE A 24 4.18 -10.09 -11.09
N ILE A 25 2.86 -10.24 -10.91
CA ILE A 25 1.96 -10.86 -11.90
C ILE A 25 1.60 -9.88 -13.03
N LYS A 26 1.36 -8.60 -12.70
CA LYS A 26 0.92 -7.56 -13.65
C LYS A 26 1.70 -6.26 -13.44
N PRO A 27 3.02 -6.26 -13.67
CA PRO A 27 3.86 -5.09 -13.40
C PRO A 27 3.45 -3.85 -14.21
N GLU A 28 2.95 -4.02 -15.44
CA GLU A 28 2.61 -2.92 -16.36
C GLU A 28 1.47 -2.04 -15.83
N MET A 29 0.67 -2.55 -14.88
CA MET A 29 -0.39 -1.79 -14.22
C MET A 29 0.17 -0.60 -13.41
N TYR A 30 1.40 -0.71 -12.92
CA TYR A 30 2.02 0.24 -12.00
C TYR A 30 2.99 1.20 -12.70
N ASP A 31 3.46 0.85 -13.89
CA ASP A 31 4.40 1.65 -14.69
C ASP A 31 3.99 3.14 -14.86
N PRO A 32 2.70 3.48 -15.03
CA PRO A 32 2.30 4.88 -15.20
C PRO A 32 2.37 5.71 -13.91
N LEU A 33 2.55 5.07 -12.75
CA LEU A 33 2.74 5.70 -11.44
C LEU A 33 4.22 5.89 -11.07
N ILE A 34 5.14 5.21 -11.77
CA ILE A 34 6.58 5.28 -11.49
C ILE A 34 7.21 6.31 -12.44
N PRO A 35 7.93 7.33 -11.93
CA PRO A 35 8.59 8.33 -12.77
C PRO A 35 9.60 7.73 -13.75
N ASP A 36 9.69 8.30 -14.96
CA ASP A 36 10.49 7.76 -16.07
C ASP A 36 12.01 7.71 -15.82
N PHE A 37 12.51 8.50 -14.87
CA PHE A 37 13.94 8.49 -14.50
C PHE A 37 14.32 7.34 -13.57
N PHE A 38 13.36 6.53 -13.11
CA PHE A 38 13.63 5.32 -12.33
C PHE A 38 13.61 4.06 -13.19
N PRO A 39 14.38 3.01 -12.82
CA PRO A 39 14.23 1.67 -13.40
C PRO A 39 12.89 1.05 -12.96
N LYS A 40 11.83 1.30 -13.73
CA LYS A 40 10.43 1.04 -13.34
C LYS A 40 10.17 -0.36 -12.81
N LEU A 41 10.57 -1.38 -13.57
CA LEU A 41 10.36 -2.79 -13.20
C LEU A 41 11.03 -3.14 -11.87
N MET A 42 12.25 -2.64 -11.64
CA MET A 42 12.99 -2.87 -10.40
C MET A 42 12.30 -2.19 -9.21
N VAL A 43 11.90 -0.92 -9.36
CA VAL A 43 11.15 -0.18 -8.32
C VAL A 43 9.83 -0.88 -8.01
N ASN A 44 9.14 -1.37 -9.05
CA ASN A 44 7.88 -2.08 -8.91
C ASN A 44 8.03 -3.38 -8.11
N TYR A 45 9.04 -4.19 -8.43
CA TYR A 45 9.30 -5.45 -7.72
C TYR A 45 9.78 -5.25 -6.28
N ILE A 46 10.62 -4.22 -6.03
CA ILE A 46 11.03 -3.86 -4.67
C ILE A 46 9.81 -3.45 -3.84
N THR A 47 8.94 -2.62 -4.41
CA THR A 47 7.69 -2.21 -3.76
C THR A 47 6.81 -3.41 -3.44
N GLY A 48 6.59 -4.30 -4.41
CA GLY A 48 5.83 -5.53 -4.20
C GLY A 48 6.41 -6.44 -3.11
N ALA A 49 7.73 -6.60 -3.07
CA ALA A 49 8.40 -7.38 -2.03
C ALA A 49 8.21 -6.76 -0.64
N ILE A 50 8.32 -5.42 -0.53
CA ILE A 50 8.09 -4.70 0.73
C ILE A 50 6.65 -4.90 1.20
N GLU A 51 5.65 -4.79 0.32
CA GLU A 51 4.25 -5.04 0.65
C GLU A 51 4.01 -6.46 1.18
N VAL A 52 4.55 -7.48 0.52
CA VAL A 52 4.43 -8.88 0.96
C VAL A 52 5.08 -9.07 2.34
N ILE A 53 6.30 -8.58 2.53
CA ILE A 53 7.04 -8.72 3.81
C ILE A 53 6.27 -8.04 4.95
N LEU A 54 5.78 -6.81 4.72
CA LEU A 54 4.99 -6.08 5.71
C LEU A 54 3.65 -6.77 5.98
N GLY A 55 3.00 -7.31 4.96
CA GLY A 55 1.75 -8.04 5.10
C GLY A 55 1.89 -9.30 5.94
N ILE A 56 2.93 -10.10 5.70
CA ILE A 56 3.28 -11.26 6.54
C ILE A 56 3.59 -10.80 7.98
N GLY A 57 4.36 -9.73 8.13
CA GLY A 57 4.69 -9.14 9.43
C GLY A 57 3.46 -8.67 10.22
N ALA A 58 2.41 -8.19 9.55
CA ALA A 58 1.16 -7.77 10.20
C ALA A 58 0.36 -8.96 10.75
N ILE A 59 0.40 -10.10 10.05
CA ILE A 59 -0.27 -11.34 10.45
C ILE A 59 0.41 -11.94 11.69
N ILE A 60 1.74 -11.97 11.74
CA ILE A 60 2.49 -12.58 12.84
C ILE A 60 2.47 -11.66 14.09
N PRO A 61 1.91 -12.12 15.24
CA PRO A 61 1.75 -11.28 16.43
C PRO A 61 3.04 -10.62 16.94
N ALA A 62 4.17 -11.32 16.84
CA ALA A 62 5.48 -10.83 17.27
C ALA A 62 5.98 -9.61 16.46
N TYR A 63 5.61 -9.52 15.18
CA TYR A 63 6.07 -8.46 14.28
C TYR A 63 5.03 -7.38 14.02
N ARG A 64 3.77 -7.63 14.37
CA ARG A 64 2.61 -6.79 14.01
C ARG A 64 2.77 -5.29 14.27
N SER A 65 3.30 -4.90 15.42
CA SER A 65 3.49 -3.47 15.75
C SER A 65 4.54 -2.82 14.83
N ARG A 66 5.65 -3.52 14.55
CA ARG A 66 6.70 -3.05 13.63
C ARG A 66 6.21 -3.02 12.19
N ALA A 67 5.49 -4.08 11.77
CA ALA A 67 4.86 -4.14 10.46
C ALA A 67 3.85 -3.00 10.28
N GLY A 68 2.99 -2.74 11.26
CA GLY A 68 2.05 -1.61 11.22
C GLY A 68 2.74 -0.26 11.04
N MET A 69 3.90 -0.03 11.68
CA MET A 69 4.70 1.17 11.46
C MET A 69 5.31 1.21 10.05
N GLY A 70 5.81 0.09 9.55
CA GLY A 70 6.33 0.00 8.17
C GLY A 70 5.24 0.26 7.13
N ILE A 71 4.04 -0.31 7.32
CA ILE A 71 2.87 -0.06 6.47
C ILE A 71 2.48 1.42 6.53
N LEU A 72 2.49 2.03 7.72
CA LEU A 72 2.18 3.45 7.88
C LEU A 72 3.13 4.32 7.03
N ILE A 73 4.43 4.07 7.13
CA ILE A 73 5.44 4.78 6.35
C ILE A 73 5.21 4.56 4.85
N LEU A 74 4.97 3.32 4.43
CA LEU A 74 4.71 2.99 3.03
C LEU A 74 3.48 3.73 2.48
N MET A 75 2.38 3.75 3.24
CA MET A 75 1.16 4.44 2.84
C MET A 75 1.35 5.96 2.75
N VAL A 76 2.17 6.54 3.63
CA VAL A 76 2.55 7.96 3.54
C VAL A 76 3.39 8.24 2.29
N ILE A 77 4.31 7.34 1.93
CA ILE A 77 5.13 7.45 0.71
C ILE A 77 4.28 7.37 -0.57
N PHE A 78 3.23 6.54 -0.59
CA PHE A 78 2.33 6.44 -1.76
C PHE A 78 1.35 7.61 -1.89
N LEU A 79 1.06 8.32 -0.79
CA LEU A 79 0.06 9.39 -0.80
C LEU A 79 0.33 10.49 -1.84
N PRO A 80 1.56 11.04 -1.99
CA PRO A 80 1.87 11.99 -3.06
C PRO A 80 1.57 11.46 -4.47
N ILE A 81 1.80 10.18 -4.72
CA ILE A 81 1.56 9.53 -6.02
C ILE A 81 0.06 9.55 -6.33
N HIS A 82 -0.79 9.18 -5.36
CA HIS A 82 -2.24 9.20 -5.53
C HIS A 82 -2.82 10.60 -5.63
N ILE A 83 -2.27 11.58 -4.90
CA ILE A 83 -2.68 12.98 -5.02
C ILE A 83 -2.34 13.50 -6.42
N TRP A 84 -1.11 13.27 -6.89
CA TRP A 84 -0.70 13.67 -8.24
C TRP A 84 -1.60 13.06 -9.32
N ASP A 85 -1.97 11.79 -9.18
CA ASP A 85 -2.80 11.09 -10.15
C ASP A 85 -4.22 11.66 -10.30
N VAL A 86 -4.75 12.30 -9.25
CA VAL A 86 -6.04 13.01 -9.31
C VAL A 86 -5.99 14.23 -10.23
N PHE A 87 -4.83 14.89 -10.34
CA PHE A 87 -4.68 16.12 -11.11
C PHE A 87 -4.21 15.87 -12.56
N ARG A 88 -4.08 14.62 -12.98
CA ARG A 88 -3.77 14.28 -14.36
C ARG A 88 -5.00 14.38 -15.24
N ASP A 89 -4.81 14.86 -16.48
CA ASP A 89 -5.87 14.85 -17.50
C ASP A 89 -6.31 13.41 -17.83
N ASN A 90 -5.35 12.47 -17.80
CA ASN A 90 -5.59 11.05 -17.92
C ASN A 90 -4.90 10.30 -16.76
N PRO A 91 -5.66 9.88 -15.74
CA PRO A 91 -5.12 9.11 -14.61
C PRO A 91 -4.39 7.85 -15.05
N ALA A 92 -3.30 7.57 -14.36
CA ALA A 92 -2.49 6.36 -14.50
C ALA A 92 -3.31 5.08 -14.32
N MET A 93 -4.26 5.09 -13.38
CA MET A 93 -5.02 3.91 -12.99
C MET A 93 -6.52 4.18 -12.93
N GLY A 94 -7.24 3.68 -13.94
CA GLY A 94 -8.70 3.75 -14.01
C GLY A 94 -9.22 5.13 -14.42
N SER A 95 -10.47 5.43 -14.04
CA SER A 95 -11.10 6.71 -14.36
C SER A 95 -10.79 7.79 -13.33
N GLN A 96 -11.06 9.06 -13.67
CA GLN A 96 -10.95 10.21 -12.76
C GLN A 96 -11.66 9.98 -11.43
N GLY A 97 -12.87 9.40 -11.45
CA GLY A 97 -13.60 9.07 -10.23
C GLY A 97 -12.86 8.05 -9.35
N LYS A 98 -12.19 7.05 -9.94
CA LYS A 98 -11.36 6.08 -9.20
C LYS A 98 -10.10 6.72 -8.63
N ALA A 99 -9.48 7.66 -9.34
CA ALA A 99 -8.34 8.43 -8.83
C ALA A 99 -8.74 9.26 -7.60
N ILE A 100 -9.84 10.01 -7.69
CA ILE A 100 -10.38 10.80 -6.58
C ILE A 100 -10.66 9.92 -5.37
N LEU A 101 -11.30 8.75 -5.59
CA LEU A 101 -11.66 7.83 -4.51
C LEU A 101 -10.45 7.18 -3.83
N ARG A 102 -9.32 6.99 -4.54
CA ARG A 102 -8.09 6.43 -3.96
C ARG A 102 -7.52 7.30 -2.84
N VAL A 103 -7.62 8.63 -2.92
CA VAL A 103 -7.02 9.52 -1.92
C VAL A 103 -7.68 9.38 -0.53
N PRO A 104 -9.02 9.43 -0.38
CA PRO A 104 -9.67 9.10 0.89
C PRO A 104 -9.34 7.70 1.42
N PHE A 105 -9.30 6.69 0.55
CA PHE A 105 -8.88 5.35 0.95
C PHE A 105 -7.42 5.31 1.43
N GLN A 106 -6.54 6.10 0.82
CA GLN A 106 -5.15 6.22 1.25
C GLN A 106 -5.07 6.75 2.69
N PHE A 107 -5.85 7.78 3.04
CA PHE A 107 -5.93 8.26 4.42
C PHE A 107 -6.53 7.21 5.37
N LEU A 108 -7.54 6.45 4.93
CA LEU A 108 -8.08 5.33 5.71
C LEU A 108 -7.00 4.28 6.00
N PHE A 109 -6.19 3.92 5.00
CA PHE A 109 -5.09 2.98 5.15
C PHE A 109 -3.98 3.49 6.08
N ILE A 110 -3.66 4.78 6.02
CA ILE A 110 -2.74 5.44 6.96
C ILE A 110 -3.28 5.31 8.40
N LEU A 111 -4.54 5.65 8.64
CA LEU A 111 -5.15 5.55 9.98
C LEU A 111 -5.22 4.10 10.47
N TRP A 112 -5.54 3.17 9.59
CA TRP A 112 -5.57 1.74 9.89
C TRP A 112 -4.18 1.21 10.26
N ALA A 113 -3.15 1.56 9.48
CA ALA A 113 -1.77 1.19 9.78
C ALA A 113 -1.29 1.76 11.12
N TRP A 114 -1.62 3.03 11.39
CA TRP A 114 -1.33 3.66 12.68
C TRP A 114 -2.00 2.91 13.83
N PHE A 115 -3.28 2.54 13.71
CA PHE A 115 -3.98 1.75 14.71
C PHE A 115 -3.32 0.38 14.96
N ILE A 116 -2.87 -0.32 13.90
CA ILE A 116 -2.15 -1.59 14.03
C ILE A 116 -0.78 -1.39 14.70
N SER A 117 -0.10 -0.28 14.43
CA SER A 117 1.24 0.00 14.95
C SER A 117 1.27 0.16 16.48
N LYS A 118 0.18 0.69 17.07
CA LYS A 118 0.04 0.90 18.52
C LYS A 118 -0.08 -0.44 19.24
N LYS A 119 0.66 -0.62 20.34
CA LYS A 119 0.64 -1.86 21.14
C LYS A 119 -0.69 -2.07 21.86
#